data_AF-A0A377XII5-F1
#
_entry.id   AF-A0A377XII5-F1
#
_cell.length_a   1.000
_cell.length_b   1.000
_cell.length_c   1.000
_cell.angle_alpha   90.00
_cell.angle_beta   90.00
_cell.angle_gamma   90.00
#
_symmetry.space_group_name_H-M   'P 1'
#
loop_
_entity.id
_entity.type
_entity.pdbx_description
1 polymer ?
#
loop_
_entity_poly.entity_id
_entity_poly.type
_entity_poly.pdbx_seq_one_letter_code
_entity_poly.pdbx_strand_id
1 'polypeptide(L)'
;MLHCFTGSRSEVQECLDLGLLSVLPVGFAMSGGDWSCAKLLPAIPAERLLLETDAPYLLPRDLKPKPASRRNEPAYLPHILASVAAWRGEEAQWLEAQTDANVRALFGVDINGV
;
A
#
# COMPACT_ATOMS: atom_id res chain seq x y z
N MET A 1 -2.79 13.25 3.51
CA MET A 1 -2.30 11.97 2.97
C MET A 1 -0.87 12.19 2.51
N LEU A 2 0.07 11.34 2.90
CA LEU A 2 1.43 11.34 2.35
C LEU A 2 1.54 10.22 1.32
N HIS A 3 1.57 10.60 0.06
CA HIS A 3 1.68 9.69 -1.09
C HIS A 3 3.11 9.17 -1.24
N CYS A 4 3.26 7.89 -1.61
CA CYS A 4 4.54 7.27 -1.95
C CYS A 4 5.64 7.48 -0.86
N PHE A 5 5.32 7.20 0.41
CA PHE A 5 6.29 7.35 1.50
C PHE A 5 7.43 6.31 1.45
N THR A 6 8.68 6.80 1.45
CA THR A 6 9.91 5.99 1.46
C THR A 6 10.89 6.38 2.56
N GLY A 7 10.40 7.02 3.63
CA GLY A 7 11.23 7.47 4.75
C GLY A 7 11.55 6.36 5.76
N SER A 8 12.05 6.78 6.92
CA SER A 8 12.45 5.97 8.06
C SER A 8 11.30 5.72 9.04
N ARG A 9 11.51 4.81 9.99
CA ARG A 9 10.51 4.51 11.05
C ARG A 9 10.20 5.73 11.94
N SER A 10 11.17 6.60 12.20
CA SER A 10 10.93 7.84 12.95
C SER A 10 10.04 8.79 12.17
N GLU A 11 10.26 8.94 10.86
CA GLU A 11 9.43 9.78 10.00
C GLU A 11 8.00 9.21 9.86
N VAL A 12 7.82 7.87 9.90
CA VAL A 12 6.48 7.27 10.03
C VAL A 12 5.78 7.73 11.30
N GLN A 13 6.47 7.70 12.45
CA GLN A 13 5.87 8.10 13.72
C GLN A 13 5.50 9.59 13.72
N GLU A 14 6.38 10.46 13.20
CA GLU A 14 6.09 11.89 13.06
C GLU A 14 4.85 12.13 12.17
N CYS A 15 4.70 11.38 11.08
CA CYS A 15 3.51 11.47 10.22
C CYS A 15 2.24 11.04 10.95
N LEU A 16 2.31 9.97 11.75
CA LEU A 16 1.19 9.48 12.54
C LEU A 16 0.78 10.49 13.63
N ASP A 17 1.75 11.12 14.29
CA ASP A 17 1.53 12.12 15.33
C ASP A 17 0.83 13.38 14.77
N LEU A 18 1.09 13.71 13.49
CA LEU A 18 0.41 14.78 12.75
C LEU A 18 -0.98 14.38 12.22
N GLY A 19 -1.43 13.15 12.49
CA GLY A 19 -2.71 12.63 12.01
C GLY A 19 -2.76 12.37 10.50
N LEU A 20 -1.60 12.32 9.82
CA LEU A 20 -1.54 12.02 8.40
C LEU A 20 -1.80 10.53 8.16
N LEU A 21 -2.61 10.22 7.13
CA LEU A 21 -2.70 8.87 6.58
C LEU A 21 -1.45 8.60 5.73
N SER A 22 -0.75 7.50 6.04
CA SER A 22 0.44 7.06 5.31
C SER A 22 0.02 6.14 4.16
N VAL A 23 0.28 6.57 2.94
CA VAL A 23 0.16 5.71 1.77
C VAL A 23 1.50 5.04 1.58
N LEU A 24 1.52 3.70 1.66
CA LEU A 24 2.72 2.99 1.28
C LEU A 24 2.68 2.73 -0.22
N PRO A 25 3.72 3.15 -0.97
CA PRO A 25 3.91 2.72 -2.34
C PRO A 25 4.37 1.27 -2.26
N VAL A 26 3.43 0.34 -2.28
CA VAL A 26 3.74 -1.09 -2.20
C VAL A 26 4.64 -1.50 -3.38
N GLY A 27 4.53 -0.78 -4.50
CA GLY A 27 5.44 -0.88 -5.62
C GLY A 27 6.92 -0.64 -5.27
N PHE A 28 7.23 0.27 -4.32
CA PHE A 28 8.62 0.59 -3.94
C PHE A 28 9.27 -0.53 -3.10
N ALA A 29 8.52 -1.11 -2.16
CA ALA A 29 8.97 -2.26 -1.36
C ALA A 29 9.35 -3.46 -2.24
N MET A 30 8.75 -3.55 -3.43
CA MET A 30 9.04 -4.59 -4.42
C MET A 30 10.11 -4.15 -5.43
N SER A 31 10.39 -2.84 -5.59
CA SER A 31 11.31 -2.31 -6.60
C SER A 31 12.72 -2.06 -6.05
N GLY A 32 13.46 -3.08 -5.63
CA GLY A 32 14.88 -2.85 -5.34
C GLY A 32 15.64 -4.02 -4.78
N GLY A 33 14.95 -4.95 -4.13
CA GLY A 33 15.62 -5.87 -3.19
C GLY A 33 15.87 -5.21 -1.83
N ASP A 34 15.58 -3.91 -1.70
CA ASP A 34 15.53 -3.24 -0.41
C ASP A 34 14.15 -3.41 0.21
N TRP A 35 14.07 -4.33 1.17
CA TRP A 35 12.88 -4.63 1.96
C TRP A 35 12.64 -3.60 3.08
N SER A 36 13.41 -2.51 3.13
CA SER A 36 13.30 -1.46 4.15
C SER A 36 11.87 -0.95 4.32
N CYS A 37 11.16 -0.70 3.22
CA CYS A 37 9.77 -0.24 3.26
C CYS A 37 8.81 -1.32 3.81
N ALA A 38 9.00 -2.59 3.45
CA ALA A 38 8.17 -3.69 3.98
C ALA A 38 8.32 -3.84 5.50
N LYS A 39 9.51 -3.55 6.06
CA LYS A 39 9.74 -3.57 7.51
C LYS A 39 9.02 -2.45 8.27
N LEU A 40 8.57 -1.41 7.59
CA LEU A 40 7.80 -0.32 8.19
C LEU A 40 6.31 -0.66 8.29
N LEU A 41 5.82 -1.57 7.45
CA LEU A 41 4.40 -1.92 7.41
C LEU A 41 3.83 -2.28 8.78
N PRO A 42 4.45 -3.14 9.61
CA PRO A 42 3.91 -3.48 10.93
C PRO A 42 3.82 -2.29 11.90
N ALA A 43 4.56 -1.20 11.66
CA ALA A 43 4.51 0.00 12.50
C ALA A 43 3.35 0.95 12.13
N ILE A 44 2.71 0.74 10.97
CA ILE A 44 1.59 1.58 10.50
C ILE A 44 0.29 0.95 11.00
N PRO A 45 -0.52 1.67 11.80
CA PRO A 45 -1.83 1.20 12.21
C PRO A 45 -2.71 0.94 10.98
N ALA A 46 -3.52 -0.13 10.99
CA ALA A 46 -4.29 -0.55 9.81
C ALA A 46 -5.32 0.51 9.39
N GLU A 47 -5.89 1.24 10.35
CA GLU A 47 -6.80 2.38 10.16
C GLU A 47 -6.11 3.63 9.56
N ARG A 48 -4.78 3.60 9.42
CA ARG A 48 -3.99 4.65 8.79
C ARG A 48 -3.35 4.26 7.46
N LEU A 49 -3.57 3.02 7.02
CA LEU A 49 -2.96 2.46 5.83
C LEU A 49 -3.82 2.67 4.59
N LEU A 50 -3.18 3.07 3.50
CA LEU A 50 -3.77 3.14 2.15
C LEU A 50 -2.85 2.40 1.18
N LEU A 51 -3.46 1.78 0.16
CA LEU A 51 -2.76 1.03 -0.88
C LEU A 51 -2.89 1.74 -2.22
N GLU A 52 -1.82 1.69 -3.02
CA GLU A 52 -1.78 2.26 -4.36
C GLU A 52 -0.87 1.44 -5.27
N THR A 53 -1.11 1.53 -6.59
CA THR A 53 -0.23 0.91 -7.59
C THR A 53 0.87 1.84 -8.07
N ASP A 54 0.63 3.15 -8.07
CA ASP A 54 1.48 4.15 -8.74
C ASP A 54 1.68 3.87 -10.25
N ALA A 55 0.69 3.23 -10.88
CA ALA A 55 0.69 2.99 -12.31
C ALA A 55 0.85 4.32 -13.10
N PRO A 56 1.70 4.37 -14.14
CA PRO A 56 2.30 3.25 -14.88
C PRO A 56 3.60 2.67 -14.29
N TYR A 57 4.08 3.19 -13.16
CA TYR A 57 5.37 2.86 -12.55
C TYR A 57 5.26 1.73 -11.53
N LEU A 58 6.40 1.27 -11.02
CA LEU A 58 6.49 0.34 -9.89
C LEU A 58 5.76 -1.01 -10.07
N LEU A 59 5.85 -1.61 -11.25
CA LEU A 59 5.32 -2.97 -11.50
C LEU A 59 5.84 -3.94 -10.41
N PRO A 60 4.96 -4.66 -9.68
CA PRO A 60 5.38 -5.60 -8.65
C PRO A 60 6.37 -6.63 -9.19
N ARG A 61 7.52 -6.78 -8.51
CA ARG A 61 8.59 -7.66 -9.00
C ARG A 61 8.27 -9.14 -8.88
N ASP A 62 7.42 -9.50 -7.94
CA ASP A 62 6.91 -10.85 -7.66
C ASP A 62 5.65 -11.21 -8.47
N LEU A 63 5.05 -10.26 -9.21
CA LEU A 63 3.94 -10.53 -10.13
C LEU A 63 4.35 -11.55 -11.19
N LYS A 64 3.51 -12.58 -11.36
CA LYS A 64 3.67 -13.64 -12.37
C LYS A 64 2.32 -13.99 -13.01
N PRO A 65 2.22 -14.03 -14.35
CA PRO A 65 3.22 -13.59 -15.32
C PRO A 65 3.37 -12.05 -15.33
N LYS A 66 4.53 -11.55 -15.78
CA LYS A 66 4.73 -10.10 -15.95
C LYS A 66 4.16 -9.66 -17.31
N PRO A 67 3.48 -8.50 -17.40
CA PRO A 67 3.05 -7.95 -18.68
C PRO A 67 4.26 -7.67 -19.58
N ALA A 68 4.09 -7.91 -20.88
CA ALA A 68 5.15 -7.68 -21.88
C ALA A 68 5.59 -6.20 -21.92
N SER A 69 4.64 -5.28 -21.72
CA SER A 69 4.90 -3.83 -21.64
C SER A 69 5.75 -3.42 -20.44
N ARG A 70 5.84 -4.28 -19.41
CA ARG A 70 6.42 -3.98 -18.09
C ARG A 70 5.77 -2.80 -17.37
N ARG A 71 4.64 -2.31 -17.90
CA ARG A 71 3.86 -1.22 -17.34
C ARG A 71 3.01 -1.75 -16.19
N ASN A 72 3.00 -1.02 -15.08
CA ASN A 72 2.07 -1.30 -13.99
C ASN A 72 0.68 -0.76 -14.31
N GLU A 73 -0.34 -1.35 -13.72
CA GLU A 73 -1.73 -0.99 -13.96
C GLU A 73 -2.54 -1.11 -12.66
N PRO A 74 -3.63 -0.33 -12.49
CA PRO A 74 -4.50 -0.42 -11.32
C PRO A 74 -5.02 -1.85 -11.06
N ALA A 75 -5.19 -2.65 -12.11
CA ALA A 75 -5.62 -4.05 -12.03
C ALA A 75 -4.68 -4.95 -11.21
N TYR A 76 -3.46 -4.51 -10.91
CA TYR A 76 -2.51 -5.24 -10.06
C TYR A 76 -2.58 -4.86 -8.57
N LEU A 77 -3.51 -3.98 -8.18
CA LEU A 77 -3.75 -3.64 -6.78
C LEU A 77 -4.09 -4.85 -5.89
N PRO A 78 -4.88 -5.85 -6.32
CA PRO A 78 -5.14 -7.05 -5.51
C PRO A 78 -3.88 -7.86 -5.19
N HIS A 79 -2.91 -7.90 -6.11
CA HIS A 79 -1.61 -8.54 -5.86
C HIS A 79 -0.83 -7.79 -4.78
N ILE A 80 -0.84 -6.46 -4.86
CA ILE A 80 -0.25 -5.57 -3.86
C ILE A 80 -0.88 -5.79 -2.46
N LEU A 81 -2.21 -5.84 -2.39
CA LEU A 81 -2.95 -6.11 -1.16
C LEU A 81 -2.53 -7.44 -0.54
N ALA A 82 -2.49 -8.51 -1.35
CA ALA A 82 -2.11 -9.84 -0.87
C ALA A 82 -0.69 -9.86 -0.29
N SER A 83 0.28 -9.21 -0.95
CA SER A 83 1.65 -9.12 -0.44
C SER A 83 1.73 -8.33 0.86
N VAL A 84 1.00 -7.20 0.98
CA VAL A 84 0.97 -6.41 2.22
C VAL A 84 0.34 -7.18 3.37
N ALA A 85 -0.80 -7.83 3.14
CA ALA A 85 -1.47 -8.65 4.14
C ALA A 85 -0.52 -9.75 4.66
N ALA A 86 0.18 -10.43 3.75
CA ALA A 86 1.17 -11.44 4.10
C ALA A 86 2.34 -10.87 4.94
N TRP A 87 2.86 -9.68 4.60
CA TRP A 87 3.93 -9.03 5.38
C TRP A 87 3.48 -8.55 6.76
N ARG A 88 2.20 -8.22 6.91
CA ARG A 88 1.60 -7.78 8.19
C ARG A 88 1.09 -8.96 9.03
N GLY A 89 0.99 -10.16 8.47
CA GLY A 89 0.38 -11.32 9.14
C GLY A 89 -1.13 -11.17 9.32
N GLU A 90 -1.77 -10.44 8.42
CA GLU A 90 -3.21 -10.13 8.43
C GLU A 90 -3.93 -10.88 7.31
N GLU A 91 -5.24 -11.03 7.45
CA GLU A 91 -6.10 -11.62 6.42
C GLU A 91 -6.40 -10.58 5.34
N ALA A 92 -6.33 -10.97 4.06
CA ALA A 92 -6.38 -10.04 2.94
C ALA A 92 -7.74 -9.36 2.78
N GLN A 93 -8.84 -10.09 2.97
CA GLN A 93 -10.21 -9.56 2.90
C GLN A 93 -10.51 -8.58 4.05
N TRP A 94 -9.98 -8.83 5.25
CA TRP A 94 -10.04 -7.90 6.36
C TRP A 94 -9.26 -6.62 6.05
N LEU A 95 -8.04 -6.76 5.52
CA LEU A 95 -7.21 -5.61 5.19
C LEU A 95 -7.84 -4.79 4.04
N GLU A 96 -8.43 -5.45 3.04
CA GLU A 96 -9.23 -4.82 1.99
C GLU A 96 -10.32 -3.95 2.61
N ALA A 97 -11.19 -4.54 3.44
CA ALA A 97 -12.30 -3.84 4.08
C ALA A 97 -11.84 -2.66 4.94
N GLN A 98 -10.71 -2.81 5.65
CA GLN A 98 -10.12 -1.74 6.45
C GLN A 98 -9.58 -0.61 5.57
N THR A 99 -8.82 -0.92 4.51
CA THR A 99 -8.27 0.10 3.60
C THR A 99 -9.37 0.84 2.83
N ASP A 100 -10.43 0.13 2.46
CA ASP A 100 -11.67 0.69 1.90
C ASP A 100 -12.35 1.66 2.88
N ALA A 101 -12.49 1.28 4.16
CA ALA A 101 -13.03 2.17 5.19
C ALA A 101 -12.17 3.44 5.35
N ASN A 102 -10.85 3.30 5.28
CA ASN A 102 -9.92 4.44 5.34
C ASN A 102 -10.08 5.37 4.13
N VAL A 103 -10.26 4.82 2.92
CA VAL A 103 -10.54 5.58 1.69
C VAL A 103 -11.85 6.36 1.83
N ARG A 104 -12.94 5.70 2.28
CA ARG A 104 -14.23 6.37 2.52
C ARG A 104 -14.09 7.51 3.52
N ALA A 105 -13.39 7.28 4.62
CA ALA A 105 -13.19 8.28 5.66
C ALA A 105 -12.33 9.48 5.19
N LEU A 106 -11.29 9.23 4.39
CA LEU A 106 -10.39 10.28 3.90
C LEU A 106 -11.03 11.12 2.78
N PHE A 107 -11.64 10.45 1.79
CA PHE A 107 -12.08 11.10 0.57
C PHE A 107 -13.58 11.40 0.53
N GLY A 108 -14.36 10.90 1.49
CA GLY A 108 -15.81 11.11 1.54
C GLY A 108 -16.55 10.46 0.38
N VAL A 109 -16.02 9.35 -0.15
CA VAL A 109 -16.58 8.61 -1.29
C VAL A 109 -17.38 7.40 -0.81
N ASP A 110 -18.41 7.03 -1.58
CA ASP A 110 -19.03 5.71 -1.48
C ASP A 110 -18.43 4.80 -2.56
N ILE A 111 -17.95 3.63 -2.14
CA ILE A 111 -17.28 2.64 -3.00
C ILE A 111 -18.10 1.35 -3.13
N ASN A 112 -19.40 1.41 -2.84
CA ASN A 112 -20.32 0.30 -3.12
C ASN A 112 -20.38 0.01 -4.64
N GLY A 113 -19.80 -1.10 -5.08
CA GLY A 113 -20.05 -1.69 -6.40
C GLY A 113 -19.04 -1.38 -7.52
N VAL A 114 -17.75 -1.25 -7.20
CA VAL A 114 -16.69 -1.44 -8.21
C VAL A 114 -16.43 -2.93 -8.41
#